data_AF-A0A016VPV0-F1
#
_entry.id   AF-A0A016VPV0-F1
#
_cell.length_a   1.000
_cell.length_b   1.000
_cell.length_c   1.000
_cell.angle_alpha   90.00
_cell.angle_beta   90.00
_cell.angle_gamma   90.00
#
_symmetry.space_group_name_H-M   'P 1'
#
loop_
_entity.id
_entity.type
_entity.pdbx_description
1 polymer ?
#
loop_
_entity_poly.entity_id
_entity_poly.type
_entity_poly.pdbx_seq_one_letter_code
_entity_poly.pdbx_strand_id
1 'polypeptide(L)'
;MDNYKKLRYAIASTILSIFQQWFEGRRRIEHISLVETQILSRNEVLDSIDPARILPWSEVLRIFSPTMREQWEHSTGGFHVGIRNRAGILLVITVDTNYCDITDPFLNE
;
A
#
# COMPACT_ATOMS: atom_id res chain seq x y z
N MET A 1 -0.76 -18.61 22.81
CA MET A 1 -0.49 -17.54 21.80
C MET A 1 -1.82 -17.19 21.16
N ASP A 2 -2.25 -15.94 21.35
CA ASP A 2 -3.57 -15.42 20.95
C ASP A 2 -3.84 -15.60 19.44
N ASN A 3 -5.03 -16.08 19.07
CA ASN A 3 -5.41 -16.33 17.67
C ASN A 3 -5.32 -15.05 16.83
N TYR A 4 -5.58 -13.89 17.43
CA TYR A 4 -5.46 -12.58 16.76
C TYR A 4 -4.03 -12.26 16.36
N LYS A 5 -3.05 -12.58 17.21
CA LYS A 5 -1.63 -12.36 16.90
C LYS A 5 -1.20 -13.23 15.72
N LYS A 6 -1.60 -14.51 15.70
CA LYS A 6 -1.29 -15.42 14.58
C LYS A 6 -1.85 -14.91 13.25
N LEU A 7 -3.10 -14.43 13.26
CA LEU A 7 -3.75 -13.88 12.07
C LEU A 7 -3.00 -12.65 11.56
N ARG A 8 -2.63 -11.70 12.43
CA ARG A 8 -1.84 -10.52 12.04
C ARG A 8 -0.50 -10.88 11.40
N TYR A 9 0.25 -11.80 12.00
CA TYR A 9 1.51 -12.27 11.41
C TYR A 9 1.33 -12.91 10.03
N ALA A 10 0.28 -13.71 9.85
CA ALA A 10 -0.01 -14.33 8.56
C ALA A 10 -0.34 -13.29 7.49
N ILE A 11 -1.12 -12.26 7.83
CA ILE A 11 -1.44 -11.17 6.90
C ILE A 11 -0.19 -10.36 6.55
N ALA A 12 0.59 -9.93 7.54
CA ALA A 12 1.82 -9.17 7.31
C ALA A 12 2.81 -9.95 6.42
N SER A 13 2.98 -11.26 6.69
CA SER A 13 3.82 -12.14 5.86
C SER A 13 3.32 -12.26 4.42
N THR A 14 1.99 -12.30 4.23
CA THR A 14 1.38 -12.35 2.90
C THR A 14 1.63 -11.05 2.12
N ILE A 15 1.43 -9.89 2.76
CA ILE A 15 1.73 -8.57 2.18
C ILE A 15 3.21 -8.48 1.78
N LEU A 16 4.11 -8.93 2.64
CA LEU A 16 5.54 -8.95 2.35
C LEU A 16 5.85 -9.80 1.10
N SER A 17 5.31 -11.01 1.02
CA SER A 17 5.51 -11.89 -0.15
C SER A 17 4.98 -11.26 -1.44
N ILE A 18 3.85 -10.56 -1.38
CA ILE A 18 3.29 -9.80 -2.51
C ILE A 18 4.28 -8.72 -2.97
N PHE A 19 4.80 -7.90 -2.05
CA PHE A 19 5.75 -6.85 -2.38
C PHE A 19 7.06 -7.40 -2.94
N GLN A 20 7.59 -8.48 -2.38
CA GLN A 20 8.80 -9.13 -2.90
C GLN A 20 8.63 -9.58 -4.35
N GLN A 21 7.53 -10.25 -4.66
CA GLN A 21 7.23 -10.69 -6.03
C GLN A 21 7.07 -9.51 -6.99
N TRP A 22 6.46 -8.41 -6.55
CA TRP A 22 6.32 -7.20 -7.35
C TRP A 22 7.67 -6.48 -7.55
N PHE A 23 8.51 -6.38 -6.52
CA PHE A 23 9.85 -5.78 -6.63
C PHE A 23 10.76 -6.56 -7.59
N GLU A 24 10.59 -7.88 -7.68
CA GLU A 24 11.31 -8.76 -8.60
C GLU A 24 10.69 -8.80 -9.99
N GLY A 25 9.59 -8.08 -10.25
CA GLY A 25 8.90 -8.07 -11.53
C GLY A 25 8.16 -9.38 -11.84
N ARG A 26 8.01 -10.28 -10.87
CA ARG A 26 7.29 -11.57 -11.01
C ARG A 26 5.78 -11.42 -10.88
N ARG A 27 5.30 -10.26 -10.43
CA ARG A 27 3.88 -9.97 -10.22
C ARG A 27 3.57 -8.56 -10.69
N ARG A 28 2.44 -8.42 -11.39
CA ARG A 28 1.75 -7.14 -11.59
C ARG A 28 0.67 -7.02 -10.52
N ILE A 29 0.58 -5.86 -9.88
CA ILE A 29 -0.45 -5.57 -8.89
C ILE A 29 -1.31 -4.48 -9.51
N GLU A 30 -2.59 -4.76 -9.66
CA GLU A 30 -3.56 -3.77 -10.10
C GLU A 30 -4.30 -3.19 -8.89
N HIS A 31 -4.95 -4.07 -8.15
CA HIS A 31 -5.61 -3.74 -6.90
C HIS A 31 -5.65 -4.97 -5.99
N ILE A 32 -5.33 -4.77 -4.71
CA ILE A 32 -5.49 -5.76 -3.65
C ILE A 32 -6.19 -5.03 -2.51
N SER A 33 -7.31 -5.57 -2.04
CA SER A 33 -8.00 -5.08 -0.86
C SER A 33 -8.02 -6.13 0.22
N LEU A 34 -7.55 -5.76 1.41
CA LEU A 34 -7.64 -6.56 2.62
C LEU A 34 -8.65 -5.87 3.53
N VAL A 35 -9.84 -6.44 3.64
CA VAL A 35 -10.94 -5.92 4.47
C VAL A 35 -11.05 -6.68 5.79
N GLU A 36 -11.77 -6.09 6.74
CA GLU A 36 -12.00 -6.65 8.09
C GLU A 36 -10.69 -6.96 8.84
N THR A 37 -9.61 -6.29 8.47
CA THR A 37 -8.33 -6.43 9.13
C THR A 37 -8.46 -5.73 10.48
N GLN A 38 -8.77 -6.47 11.55
CA GLN A 38 -8.77 -5.93 12.91
C GLN A 38 -7.36 -5.43 13.28
N ILE A 39 -7.13 -4.16 12.95
CA ILE A 39 -5.94 -3.34 13.15
C ILE A 39 -4.68 -3.99 12.55
N LEU A 40 -4.52 -3.88 11.23
CA LEU A 40 -3.18 -3.78 10.62
C LEU A 40 -2.72 -2.34 10.83
N SER A 41 -1.68 -2.14 11.65
CA SER A 41 -1.09 -0.82 11.78
C SER A 41 -0.29 -0.47 10.54
N ARG A 42 -0.18 0.83 10.24
CA ARG A 42 0.71 1.34 9.17
C ARG A 42 2.13 0.77 9.29
N ASN A 43 2.61 0.61 10.52
CA ASN A 43 3.96 0.13 10.77
C ASN A 43 4.08 -1.33 10.34
N GLU A 44 3.11 -2.19 10.67
CA GLU A 44 3.13 -3.60 10.27
C GLU A 44 3.10 -3.79 8.76
N VAL A 45 2.43 -2.89 8.01
CA VAL A 45 2.42 -2.93 6.55
C VAL A 45 3.76 -2.51 5.94
N LEU A 46 4.44 -1.54 6.57
CA LEU A 46 5.65 -0.92 6.03
C LEU A 46 6.96 -1.51 6.57
N ASP A 47 6.94 -2.24 7.68
CA ASP A 47 8.15 -2.69 8.42
C ASP A 47 9.11 -3.50 7.55
N SER A 48 8.57 -4.20 6.56
CA SER A 48 9.33 -5.07 5.67
C SER A 48 9.66 -4.43 4.31
N ILE A 49 9.31 -3.16 4.12
CA ILE A 49 9.61 -2.42 2.90
C ILE A 49 10.85 -1.55 3.15
N ASP A 50 11.83 -1.64 2.26
CA ASP A 50 13.00 -0.77 2.27
C ASP A 50 12.56 0.72 2.30
N PRO A 51 12.94 1.50 3.33
CA PRO A 51 12.53 2.89 3.46
C PRO A 51 12.88 3.75 2.26
N ALA A 52 13.93 3.43 1.50
CA ALA A 52 14.28 4.17 0.28
C ALA A 52 13.25 4.02 -0.85
N ARG A 53 12.33 3.05 -0.74
CA ARG A 53 11.23 2.82 -1.68
C ARG A 53 9.94 3.49 -1.25
N ILE A 54 9.88 3.98 -0.03
CA ILE A 54 8.69 4.60 0.55
C ILE A 54 8.71 6.09 0.19
N LEU A 55 7.69 6.53 -0.55
CA LEU A 55 7.47 7.91 -0.92
C LEU A 55 6.44 8.54 0.02
N PRO A 56 6.78 9.68 0.66
CA PRO A 56 5.80 10.45 1.42
C PRO A 56 4.60 10.83 0.55
N TRP A 57 3.41 10.89 1.15
CA TRP A 57 2.19 11.18 0.40
C TRP A 57 2.25 12.52 -0.35
N SER A 58 2.89 13.54 0.22
CA SER A 58 3.09 14.83 -0.45
C SER A 58 3.90 14.72 -1.75
N GLU A 59 4.84 13.78 -1.84
CA GLU A 59 5.59 13.51 -3.08
C GLU A 59 4.74 12.72 -4.08
N VAL A 60 3.95 11.77 -3.62
CA VAL A 60 3.01 11.02 -4.46
C VAL A 60 2.02 11.96 -5.14
N LEU A 61 1.40 12.87 -4.40
CA LEU A 61 0.46 13.85 -4.94
C LEU A 61 1.10 14.74 -6.01
N ARG A 62 2.42 14.98 -5.96
CA ARG A 62 3.14 15.74 -7.00
C ARG A 62 3.32 14.98 -8.31
N ILE A 63 3.27 13.64 -8.26
CA ILE A 63 3.35 12.77 -9.45
C ILE A 63 1.98 12.72 -10.15
N PHE A 64 0.90 12.75 -9.38
CA PHE A 64 -0.46 12.69 -9.90
C PHE A 64 -0.83 13.89 -10.77
N SER A 65 -1.63 13.61 -11.81
CA SER A 65 -2.29 14.64 -12.59
C SER A 65 -3.22 15.47 -11.68
N PRO A 66 -3.57 16.72 -12.06
CA PRO A 66 -4.45 17.56 -11.25
C PRO A 66 -5.78 16.87 -10.89
N THR A 67 -6.38 16.13 -11.83
CA THR A 67 -7.64 15.40 -11.62
C THR A 67 -7.48 14.25 -10.63
N MET A 68 -6.42 13.44 -10.76
CA MET A 68 -6.13 12.40 -9.77
C MET A 68 -5.87 13.00 -8.39
N ARG A 69 -5.06 14.07 -8.31
CA ARG A 69 -4.76 14.74 -7.05
C ARG A 69 -6.04 15.18 -6.35
N GLU A 70 -6.96 15.81 -7.08
CA GLU A 70 -8.25 16.22 -6.53
C GLU A 70 -9.05 15.02 -5.99
N GLN A 71 -9.14 13.91 -6.74
CA GLN A 71 -9.83 12.70 -6.28
C GLN A 71 -9.23 12.13 -4.98
N TRP A 72 -7.89 12.10 -4.89
CA TRP A 72 -7.17 11.54 -3.76
C TRP A 72 -7.13 12.48 -2.54
N GLU A 73 -7.08 13.79 -2.74
CA GLU A 73 -7.20 14.79 -1.66
C GLU A 73 -8.60 14.79 -1.04
N HIS A 74 -9.64 14.49 -1.82
CA HIS A 74 -11.01 14.33 -1.34
C HIS A 74 -11.34 12.92 -0.83
N SER A 75 -10.44 11.95 -1.01
CA SER A 75 -10.64 10.59 -0.48
C SER A 75 -10.63 10.65 1.05
N THR A 76 -11.72 10.18 1.65
CA THR A 76 -11.99 10.37 3.08
C THR A 76 -11.21 9.37 3.92
N GLY A 77 -10.21 9.85 4.65
CA GLY A 77 -9.62 9.16 5.80
C GLY A 77 -8.58 8.08 5.47
N GLY A 78 -7.76 7.76 6.47
CA GLY A 78 -6.70 6.76 6.38
C GLY A 78 -5.30 7.34 6.21
N PHE A 79 -4.32 6.44 6.28
CA PHE A 79 -2.91 6.70 6.01
C PHE A 79 -2.62 6.27 4.58
N HIS A 80 -2.06 7.19 3.78
CA HIS A 80 -1.63 6.91 2.42
C HIS A 80 -0.12 7.02 2.29
N VAL A 81 0.47 6.15 1.48
CA VAL A 81 1.88 6.20 1.16
C VAL A 81 2.16 5.58 -0.20
N GLY A 82 3.16 6.10 -0.90
CA GLY A 82 3.62 5.52 -2.16
C GLY A 82 4.73 4.52 -1.94
N ILE A 83 4.72 3.41 -2.68
CA ILE A 83 5.84 2.47 -2.75
C ILE A 83 6.34 2.44 -4.19
N ARG A 84 7.64 2.65 -4.37
CA ARG A 84 8.28 2.64 -5.69
C ARG A 84 9.14 1.40 -5.89
N ASN A 85 8.96 0.72 -7.01
CA ASN A 85 9.89 -0.33 -7.43
C ASN A 85 11.10 0.25 -8.18
N ARG A 86 12.07 -0.60 -8.55
CA ARG A 86 13.30 -0.16 -9.25
C ARG A 86 13.06 0.38 -10.65
N ALA A 87 11.97 -0.04 -11.30
CA ALA A 87 11.56 0.45 -12.61
C ALA A 87 10.86 1.82 -12.53
N GLY A 88 10.68 2.36 -11.31
CA GLY A 88 10.03 3.64 -11.08
C GLY A 88 8.50 3.56 -11.02
N ILE A 89 7.92 2.36 -11.10
CA ILE A 89 6.47 2.12 -10.98
C ILE A 89 6.05 2.37 -9.53
N LEU A 90 4.92 3.04 -9.36
CA LEU A 90 4.33 3.42 -8.09
C LEU A 90 3.12 2.54 -7.79
N LEU A 91 3.04 2.06 -6.54
CA LEU A 91 1.80 1.61 -5.93
C LEU A 91 1.45 2.55 -4.78
N VAL A 92 0.16 2.75 -4.53
CA VAL A 92 -0.34 3.43 -3.33
C VAL A 92 -0.81 2.38 -2.34
N ILE A 93 -0.35 2.51 -1.10
CA ILE A 93 -0.94 1.79 0.04
C ILE A 93 -1.86 2.75 0.77
N THR A 94 -3.09 2.33 1.00
CA THR A 94 -4.05 3.00 1.89
C THR A 94 -4.33 2.11 3.08
N VAL A 95 -4.16 2.61 4.30
CA VAL A 95 -4.49 1.89 5.53
C VAL A 95 -5.49 2.72 6.32
N ASP A 96 -6.67 2.15 6.58
CA ASP A 96 -7.70 2.76 7.42
C ASP A 96 -8.16 1.75 8.49
N THR A 97 -9.09 2.17 9.34
CA THR A 97 -9.59 1.48 10.53
C THR A 97 -10.00 0.02 10.30
N ASN A 98 -10.44 -0.36 9.11
CA ASN A 98 -10.90 -1.70 8.78
C ASN A 98 -10.38 -2.26 7.45
N TYR A 99 -9.52 -1.54 6.72
CA TYR A 99 -8.98 -2.02 5.46
C TYR A 99 -7.54 -1.60 5.19
N CYS A 100 -6.87 -2.40 4.35
CA CYS A 100 -5.59 -2.08 3.74
C CYS A 100 -5.67 -2.36 2.24
N ASP A 101 -5.54 -1.31 1.43
CA ASP A 101 -5.53 -1.40 -0.02
C ASP A 101 -4.13 -1.19 -0.58
N ILE A 102 -3.77 -1.95 -1.62
CA ILE A 102 -2.56 -1.78 -2.42
C ILE A 102 -3.02 -1.63 -3.87
N THR A 103 -2.83 -0.45 -4.45
CA THR A 103 -3.43 -0.10 -5.74
C THR A 103 -2.41 0.52 -6.67
N ASP A 104 -2.46 0.16 -7.95
CA ASP A 104 -1.85 0.93 -9.02
C ASP A 104 -2.74 2.14 -9.31
N PRO A 105 -2.30 3.37 -8.95
CA PRO A 105 -3.16 4.54 -9.03
C PRO A 105 -3.44 4.96 -10.48
N PHE A 106 -2.70 4.44 -11.48
CA PHE A 106 -2.79 4.89 -12.88
C PHE A 106 -3.63 3.99 -13.79
N LEU A 107 -4.28 2.95 -13.25
CA LEU A 107 -5.03 1.99 -14.08
C LEU A 107 -6.20 2.59 -14.86
N ASN A 108 -6.75 3.71 -14.40
CA ASN A 108 -7.94 4.34 -14.96
C ASN A 108 -7.67 5.76 -15.50
N GLU A 109 -6.39 6.13 -15.69
CA GLU A 109 -6.03 7.34 -16.45
C GLU A 109 -6.19 7.14 -17.97
#